data_AF-A0A7S6WRS6-F1
#
_entry.id   AF-A0A7S6WRS6-F1
#
_cell.length_a   1.000
_cell.length_b   1.000
_cell.length_c   1.000
_cell.angle_alpha   90.00
_cell.angle_beta   90.00
_cell.angle_gamma   90.00
#
_symmetry.space_group_name_H-M   'P 1'
#
loop_
_entity.id
_entity.type
_entity.pdbx_description
1 polymer ?
#
loop_
_entity_poly.entity_id
_entity_poly.type
_entity_poly.pdbx_seq_one_letter_code
_entity_poly.pdbx_strand_id
1 'polypeptide(L)'
;MHAEDSSSANANSFFVADICSASSGLIKVVNSEGVSFLTRAEYFNEEHLQLLTKTCGALISGDLLDALLNAVRRYAVETAAMIYLNRAEHSRFQLEIKLKKKDFSAGDIKIALDYLSDKGFLNDGRFAAAWLNTRRISKKEGRKRLASELALRGVNFAVAEKALSDFFSENSEEDICRTALKRQSVKYKDKQKLLRSMQRLGFSMNLINLCLEEIKNNSASYYN
;
A
#
# COMPACT_ATOMS: atom_id res chain seq x y z
N MET A 1 54.57 9.90 32.16
CA MET A 1 53.68 9.83 33.34
C MET A 1 52.32 10.32 32.85
N HIS A 2 51.51 9.42 32.28
CA HIS A 2 50.29 8.85 32.88
C HIS A 2 49.34 9.95 33.41
N ALA A 3 48.07 10.04 32.99
CA ALA A 3 47.15 8.94 32.73
C ALA A 3 46.12 9.26 31.63
N GLU A 4 45.73 8.18 30.97
CA GLU A 4 44.59 8.00 30.09
C GLU A 4 43.24 8.07 30.82
N ASP A 5 42.21 8.29 29.99
CA ASP A 5 40.87 7.72 30.03
C ASP A 5 39.90 8.05 31.16
N SER A 6 38.80 8.69 30.76
CA SER A 6 37.45 8.19 31.03
C SER A 6 36.45 8.86 30.09
N SER A 7 36.40 8.38 28.84
CA SER A 7 35.19 8.50 28.03
C SER A 7 34.26 7.38 28.46
N SER A 8 33.28 7.70 29.31
CA SER A 8 32.24 6.77 29.74
C SER A 8 31.36 6.42 28.53
N ALA A 9 31.73 5.36 27.81
CA ALA A 9 30.84 4.69 26.88
C ALA A 9 29.66 4.15 27.70
N ASN A 10 28.49 4.79 27.57
CA ASN A 10 27.25 4.28 28.11
C ASN A 10 26.88 3.02 27.32
N ALA A 11 27.44 1.88 27.71
CA ALA A 11 27.18 0.60 27.06
C ALA A 11 25.75 0.17 27.40
N ASN A 12 24.78 0.62 26.59
CA ASN A 12 23.43 0.07 26.64
C ASN A 12 23.53 -1.45 26.46
N SER A 13 23.16 -2.18 27.49
CA SER A 13 23.33 -3.61 27.58
C SER A 13 22.00 -4.23 27.99
N PHE A 14 21.57 -5.29 27.31
CA PHE A 14 20.26 -5.90 27.45
C PHE A 14 20.42 -7.37 27.85
N PHE A 15 19.80 -7.79 28.95
CA PHE A 15 19.84 -9.19 29.37
C PHE A 15 18.72 -9.98 28.71
N VAL A 16 19.07 -11.07 28.02
CA VAL A 16 18.11 -11.96 27.38
C VAL A 16 17.82 -13.13 28.31
N ALA A 17 16.63 -13.12 28.94
CA ALA A 17 16.21 -14.17 29.85
C ALA A 17 15.67 -15.40 29.13
N ASP A 18 14.97 -15.20 28.01
CA ASP A 18 14.40 -16.29 27.21
C ASP A 18 14.26 -15.90 25.74
N ILE A 19 14.34 -16.89 24.85
CA ILE A 19 14.09 -16.76 23.42
C ILE A 19 13.24 -17.94 22.98
N CYS A 20 12.11 -17.64 22.34
CA CYS A 20 11.26 -18.64 21.71
C CYS A 20 11.05 -18.30 20.23
N SER A 21 11.27 -19.27 19.35
CA SER A 21 10.99 -19.15 17.92
C SER A 21 9.82 -20.03 17.51
N ALA A 22 8.92 -19.51 16.70
CA ALA A 22 7.85 -20.27 16.06
C ALA A 22 8.24 -20.71 14.65
N SER A 23 7.63 -21.78 14.14
CA SER A 23 7.79 -22.23 12.75
C SER A 23 7.39 -21.19 11.70
N SER A 24 6.61 -20.18 12.12
CA SER A 24 6.22 -19.03 11.31
C SER A 24 7.33 -17.97 11.11
N GLY A 25 8.53 -18.20 11.67
CA GLY A 25 9.65 -17.24 11.64
C GLY A 25 9.55 -16.15 12.72
N LEU A 26 8.49 -16.15 13.54
CA LEU A 26 8.33 -15.22 14.66
C LEU A 26 9.29 -15.57 15.80
N ILE A 27 9.98 -14.57 16.32
CA ILE A 27 10.88 -14.68 17.46
C ILE A 27 10.32 -13.82 18.59
N LYS A 28 10.22 -14.41 19.78
CA LYS A 28 9.93 -13.73 21.04
C LYS A 28 11.20 -13.70 21.88
N VAL A 29 11.61 -12.50 22.29
CA VAL A 29 12.74 -12.28 23.21
C VAL A 29 12.18 -11.73 24.51
N VAL A 30 12.55 -12.30 25.64
CA VAL A 30 12.11 -11.87 26.97
C VAL A 30 13.32 -11.35 27.75
N ASN A 31 13.18 -10.19 28.39
CA ASN A 31 14.23 -9.65 29.26
C ASN A 31 14.13 -10.20 30.70
N SER A 32 15.10 -9.87 31.55
CA SER A 32 15.11 -10.25 32.98
C SER A 32 13.90 -9.75 33.78
N GLU A 33 13.21 -8.70 33.30
CA GLU A 33 12.02 -8.14 33.94
C GLU A 33 10.71 -8.80 33.45
N GLY A 34 10.81 -9.78 32.54
CA GLY A 34 9.66 -10.47 31.95
C GLY A 34 8.99 -9.72 30.78
N VAL A 35 9.52 -8.56 30.37
CA VAL A 35 9.04 -7.82 29.20
C VAL A 35 9.38 -8.58 27.94
N SER A 36 8.37 -8.78 27.10
CA SER A 36 8.48 -9.55 25.85
C SER A 36 8.54 -8.63 24.64
N PHE A 37 9.54 -8.84 23.78
CA PHE A 37 9.70 -8.19 22.49
C PHE A 37 9.46 -9.21 21.39
N LEU A 38 8.69 -8.82 20.37
CA LEU A 38 8.37 -9.67 19.23
C LEU A 38 9.06 -9.14 17.98
N THR A 39 9.59 -10.07 17.18
CA THR A 39 10.22 -9.76 15.91
C THR A 39 10.19 -10.98 14.97
N ARG A 40 10.84 -10.90 13.81
CA ARG A 40 10.95 -11.98 12.82
C ARG A 40 12.41 -12.28 12.50
N ALA A 41 12.67 -13.55 12.22
CA ALA A 41 13.97 -14.01 11.73
C ALA A 41 14.41 -13.28 10.46
N GLU A 42 13.47 -13.00 9.54
CA GLU A 42 13.73 -12.31 8.27
C GLU A 42 14.22 -10.86 8.42
N TYR A 43 14.16 -10.28 9.62
CA TYR A 43 14.69 -8.93 9.88
C TYR A 43 16.14 -8.93 10.36
N PHE A 44 16.77 -10.10 10.49
CA PHE A 44 18.18 -10.26 10.82
C PHE A 44 18.97 -10.75 9.60
N ASN A 45 20.27 -10.45 9.58
CA ASN A 45 21.20 -11.22 8.75
C ASN A 45 21.46 -12.60 9.42
N GLU A 46 22.11 -13.51 8.69
CA GLU A 46 22.37 -14.86 9.19
C GLU A 46 23.24 -14.86 10.46
N GLU A 47 24.26 -14.00 10.52
CA GLU A 47 25.20 -13.91 11.65
C GLU A 47 24.50 -13.48 12.95
N HIS A 48 23.77 -12.36 12.91
CA HIS A 48 23.04 -11.82 14.06
C HIS A 48 21.94 -12.77 14.52
N LEU A 49 21.27 -13.46 13.60
CA LEU A 49 20.25 -14.45 13.95
C LEU A 49 20.86 -15.65 14.69
N GLN A 50 21.97 -16.18 14.18
CA GLN A 50 22.70 -17.29 14.81
C GLN A 50 23.27 -16.88 16.17
N LEU A 51 23.75 -15.65 16.30
CA LEU A 51 24.25 -15.14 17.57
C LEU A 51 23.10 -14.99 18.56
N LEU A 52 22.03 -14.28 18.18
CA LEU A 52 20.86 -14.05 19.04
C LEU A 52 20.28 -15.36 19.59
N THR A 53 20.08 -16.37 18.75
CA THR A 53 19.51 -17.67 19.16
C THR A 53 20.38 -18.43 20.17
N LYS A 54 21.67 -18.10 20.28
CA LYS A 54 22.59 -18.68 21.28
C LYS A 54 22.71 -17.85 22.55
N THR A 55 22.18 -16.62 22.60
CA THR A 55 22.39 -15.69 23.71
C THR A 55 21.36 -15.80 24.84
N CYS A 56 20.63 -16.92 24.93
CA CYS A 56 19.72 -17.16 26.05
C CYS A 56 20.50 -17.23 27.38
N GLY A 57 20.06 -16.46 28.37
CA GLY A 57 20.72 -16.35 29.68
C GLY A 57 21.96 -15.44 29.71
N ALA A 58 22.15 -14.60 28.69
CA ALA A 58 23.33 -13.75 28.55
C ALA A 58 22.99 -12.29 28.20
N LEU A 59 23.98 -11.42 28.42
CA LEU A 59 23.92 -10.00 28.11
C LEU A 59 24.32 -9.76 26.65
N ILE A 60 23.48 -9.01 25.92
CA ILE A 60 23.78 -8.49 24.58
C ILE A 60 24.09 -7.00 24.66
N SER A 61 24.99 -6.54 23.81
CA SER A 61 25.38 -5.14 23.70
C SER A 61 25.90 -4.85 22.29
N GLY A 62 26.11 -3.56 21.99
CA GLY A 62 26.65 -3.12 20.70
C GLY A 62 25.77 -3.52 19.51
N ASP A 63 26.42 -4.02 18.46
CA ASP A 63 25.79 -4.30 17.16
C ASP A 63 24.63 -5.30 17.25
N LEU A 64 24.74 -6.34 18.10
CA LEU A 64 23.66 -7.32 18.27
C LEU A 64 22.41 -6.70 18.91
N LEU A 65 22.60 -5.79 19.87
CA LEU A 65 21.48 -5.06 20.49
C LEU A 65 20.82 -4.14 19.47
N ASP A 66 21.60 -3.43 18.66
CA ASP A 66 21.08 -2.56 17.61
C ASP A 66 20.31 -3.36 16.55
N ALA A 67 20.80 -4.54 16.16
CA ALA A 67 20.12 -5.47 15.27
C ALA A 67 18.76 -5.91 15.83
N LEU A 68 18.73 -6.31 17.11
CA LEU A 68 17.48 -6.69 17.79
C LEU A 68 16.49 -5.52 17.82
N LEU A 69 16.92 -4.34 18.21
CA LEU A 69 16.06 -3.16 18.29
C LEU A 69 15.51 -2.75 16.93
N ASN A 70 16.34 -2.81 15.88
CA ASN A 70 15.90 -2.60 14.50
C ASN A 70 14.85 -3.63 14.07
N ALA A 71 15.08 -4.91 14.35
CA ALA A 71 14.16 -5.97 14.01
C ALA A 71 12.81 -5.85 14.76
N VAL A 72 12.83 -5.46 16.04
CA VAL A 72 11.62 -5.18 16.82
C VAL A 72 10.86 -3.98 16.24
N ARG A 73 11.55 -2.89 15.87
CA ARG A 73 10.92 -1.74 15.22
C ARG A 73 10.24 -2.13 13.90
N ARG A 74 10.92 -2.88 13.03
CA ARG A 74 10.36 -3.36 11.75
C ARG A 74 9.10 -4.20 11.96
N TYR A 75 9.09 -5.08 12.97
CA TYR A 75 7.90 -5.85 13.31
C TYR A 75 6.75 -4.98 13.84
N ALA A 76 7.04 -3.92 14.60
CA ALA A 76 6.02 -2.94 14.98
C ALA A 76 5.42 -2.21 13.76
N VAL A 77 6.24 -1.88 12.75
CA VAL A 77 5.73 -1.30 11.50
C VAL A 77 4.85 -2.30 10.75
N GLU A 78 5.29 -3.53 10.64
CA GLU A 78 4.58 -4.61 9.96
C GLU A 78 3.21 -4.87 10.59
N THR A 79 3.15 -5.01 11.91
CA THR A 79 1.87 -5.20 12.63
C THR A 79 0.95 -3.99 12.44
N ALA A 80 1.49 -2.77 12.45
CA ALA A 80 0.71 -1.57 12.15
C ALA A 80 0.17 -1.55 10.71
N ALA A 81 0.95 -2.02 9.73
CA ALA A 81 0.53 -2.15 8.34
C ALA A 81 -0.55 -3.22 8.18
N MET A 82 -0.40 -4.36 8.85
CA MET A 82 -1.36 -5.46 8.86
C MET A 82 -2.74 -5.04 9.39
N ILE A 83 -2.81 -4.15 10.39
CA ILE A 83 -4.08 -3.59 10.86
C ILE A 83 -4.86 -2.89 9.73
N TYR A 84 -4.18 -2.24 8.79
CA TYR A 84 -4.82 -1.62 7.63
C TYR A 84 -5.22 -2.68 6.58
N LEU A 85 -4.31 -3.60 6.26
CA LEU A 85 -4.53 -4.65 5.26
C LEU A 85 -5.67 -5.61 5.65
N ASN A 86 -5.84 -5.90 6.95
CA ASN A 86 -6.95 -6.70 7.45
C ASN A 86 -8.33 -6.06 7.23
N ARG A 87 -8.39 -4.74 6.99
CA ARG A 87 -9.66 -4.02 6.79
C ARG A 87 -9.99 -3.82 5.31
N ALA A 88 -8.98 -3.63 4.47
CA ALA A 88 -9.12 -3.41 3.05
C ALA A 88 -7.78 -3.56 2.32
N GLU A 89 -7.85 -3.77 1.01
CA GLU A 89 -6.69 -3.59 0.14
C GLU A 89 -6.14 -2.17 0.25
N HIS A 90 -4.81 -2.05 0.26
CA HIS A 90 -4.10 -0.78 0.25
C HIS A 90 -2.98 -0.82 -0.78
N SER A 91 -2.69 0.30 -1.42
CA SER A 91 -1.45 0.41 -2.17
C SER A 91 -0.27 0.58 -1.22
N ARG A 92 0.93 0.21 -1.68
CA ARG A 92 2.18 0.45 -0.95
C ARG A 92 2.30 1.91 -0.54
N PHE A 93 2.09 2.83 -1.48
CA PHE A 93 2.17 4.26 -1.25
C PHE A 93 1.21 4.75 -0.16
N GLN A 94 -0.02 4.23 -0.11
CA GLN A 94 -0.97 4.60 0.94
C GLN A 94 -0.50 4.13 2.32
N LEU A 95 0.08 2.93 2.41
CA LEU A 95 0.64 2.43 3.67
C LEU A 95 1.86 3.25 4.08
N GLU A 96 2.77 3.59 3.16
CA GLU A 96 3.92 4.44 3.46
C GLU A 96 3.50 5.79 4.07
N ILE A 97 2.48 6.46 3.51
CA ILE A 97 1.95 7.71 4.07
C ILE A 97 1.37 7.49 5.47
N LYS A 98 0.56 6.44 5.67
CA LYS A 98 -0.08 6.16 6.94
C LYS A 98 0.92 5.80 8.03
N LEU A 99 1.96 5.05 7.69
CA LEU A 99 3.00 4.62 8.63
C LEU A 99 3.95 5.77 8.96
N LYS A 100 4.30 6.64 8.01
CA LYS A 100 5.04 7.87 8.28
C LYS A 100 4.31 8.80 9.25
N LYS A 101 2.97 8.88 9.15
CA LYS A 101 2.13 9.62 10.11
C LYS A 101 2.09 9.02 11.52
N LYS A 102 2.60 7.80 11.70
CA LYS A 102 2.79 7.14 13.00
C LYS A 102 4.24 7.24 13.49
N ASP A 103 5.03 8.13 12.90
CA ASP A 103 6.44 8.39 13.25
C ASP A 103 7.37 7.18 13.09
N PHE A 104 7.00 6.22 12.23
CA PHE A 104 7.92 5.15 11.84
C PHE A 104 8.98 5.64 10.86
N SER A 105 10.20 5.13 11.00
CA SER A 105 11.32 5.49 10.12
C SER A 105 11.08 5.01 8.69
N ALA A 106 11.56 5.76 7.69
CA ALA A 106 11.41 5.37 6.29
C ALA A 106 12.12 4.04 5.96
N GLY A 107 13.24 3.74 6.65
CA GLY A 107 13.97 2.49 6.51
C GLY A 107 13.16 1.29 7.00
N ASP A 108 12.58 1.39 8.20
CA ASP A 108 11.78 0.30 8.79
C ASP A 108 10.48 0.07 8.01
N ILE A 109 9.85 1.16 7.52
CA ILE A 109 8.70 1.07 6.62
C ILE A 109 9.04 0.30 5.36
N LYS A 110 10.16 0.64 4.71
CA LYS A 110 10.54 -0.03 3.47
C LYS A 110 10.68 -1.54 3.68
N ILE A 111 11.47 -1.95 4.68
CA ILE A 111 11.75 -3.36 4.96
C ILE A 111 10.47 -4.12 5.34
N ALA A 112 9.61 -3.54 6.19
CA ALA A 112 8.37 -4.19 6.59
C ALA A 112 7.37 -4.33 5.42
N LEU A 113 7.25 -3.31 4.55
CA LEU A 113 6.38 -3.40 3.38
C LEU A 113 6.93 -4.32 2.29
N ASP A 114 8.25 -4.44 2.16
CA ASP A 114 8.89 -5.43 1.28
C ASP A 114 8.54 -6.84 1.74
N TYR A 115 8.72 -7.14 3.03
CA TYR A 115 8.31 -8.42 3.62
C TYR A 115 6.82 -8.73 3.38
N LEU A 116 5.93 -7.75 3.60
CA LEU A 116 4.49 -7.95 3.37
C LEU A 116 4.14 -8.17 1.89
N SER A 117 4.89 -7.55 0.98
CA SER A 117 4.75 -7.77 -0.46
C SER A 117 5.21 -9.18 -0.84
N ASP A 118 6.35 -9.61 -0.33
CA ASP A 118 6.94 -10.93 -0.62
C ASP A 118 6.07 -12.07 -0.10
N LYS A 119 5.45 -11.91 1.08
CA LYS A 119 4.46 -12.86 1.62
C LYS A 119 3.07 -12.74 0.95
N GLY A 120 2.90 -11.81 0.00
CA GLY A 120 1.65 -11.63 -0.76
C GLY A 120 0.52 -10.90 -0.01
N PHE A 121 0.77 -10.38 1.20
CA PHE A 121 -0.21 -9.60 1.95
C PHE A 121 -0.47 -8.24 1.30
N LEU A 122 0.58 -7.58 0.82
CA LEU A 122 0.52 -6.31 0.11
C LEU A 122 0.63 -6.53 -1.41
N ASN A 123 -0.33 -6.02 -2.19
CA ASN A 123 -0.30 -6.15 -3.63
C ASN A 123 -1.05 -4.98 -4.32
N ASP A 124 -0.31 -4.16 -5.06
CA ASP A 124 -0.88 -2.99 -5.75
C ASP A 124 -1.87 -3.37 -6.86
N GLY A 125 -1.76 -4.56 -7.45
CA GLY A 125 -2.71 -5.09 -8.43
C GLY A 125 -4.06 -5.45 -7.80
N ARG A 126 -4.04 -6.17 -6.67
CA ARG A 126 -5.25 -6.45 -5.85
C ARG A 126 -5.91 -5.15 -5.41
N PHE A 127 -5.12 -4.20 -4.95
CA PHE A 127 -5.61 -2.86 -4.63
C PHE A 127 -6.26 -2.16 -5.84
N ALA A 128 -5.60 -2.14 -7.00
CA ALA A 128 -6.12 -1.48 -8.19
C ALA A 128 -7.47 -2.08 -8.61
N ALA A 129 -7.59 -3.41 -8.64
CA ALA A 129 -8.84 -4.10 -8.96
C ALA A 129 -9.97 -3.77 -7.97
N ALA A 130 -9.70 -3.88 -6.67
CA ALA A 130 -10.68 -3.55 -5.62
C ALA A 130 -11.11 -2.06 -5.67
N TRP A 131 -10.17 -1.17 -5.97
CA TRP A 131 -10.43 0.25 -6.10
C TRP A 131 -11.31 0.57 -7.32
N LEU A 132 -11.02 -0.03 -8.48
CA LEU A 132 -11.81 0.14 -9.71
C LEU A 132 -13.25 -0.34 -9.53
N ASN A 133 -13.45 -1.50 -8.90
CA ASN A 133 -14.78 -2.04 -8.58
C ASN A 133 -15.58 -1.09 -7.68
N THR A 134 -14.96 -0.57 -6.63
CA THR A 134 -15.56 0.45 -5.76
C THR A 134 -15.89 1.73 -6.54
N ARG A 135 -15.01 2.14 -7.45
CA ARG A 135 -15.17 3.36 -8.24
C ARG A 135 -16.31 3.25 -9.23
N ARG A 136 -16.52 2.10 -9.86
CA ARG A 136 -17.63 1.82 -10.79
C ARG A 136 -19.00 2.00 -10.15
N ILE A 137 -19.14 1.60 -8.89
CA ILE A 137 -20.39 1.72 -8.12
C ILE A 137 -20.68 3.19 -7.83
N SER A 138 -19.67 3.92 -7.34
CA SER A 138 -19.83 5.30 -6.86
C SER A 138 -19.82 6.35 -7.98
N LYS A 139 -19.08 6.13 -9.07
CA LYS A 139 -18.84 7.11 -10.13
C LYS A 139 -18.86 6.48 -11.53
N LYS A 140 -19.09 7.31 -12.53
CA LYS A 140 -19.02 6.94 -13.96
C LYS A 140 -17.88 7.73 -14.58
N GLU A 141 -16.71 7.10 -14.59
CA GLU A 141 -15.44 7.70 -15.01
C GLU A 141 -14.82 6.84 -16.12
N GLY A 142 -14.17 7.49 -17.08
CA GLY A 142 -13.47 6.85 -18.18
C GLY A 142 -12.05 6.42 -17.82
N ARG A 143 -11.43 5.65 -18.71
CA ARG A 143 -10.14 5.00 -18.53
C ARG A 143 -9.04 5.98 -18.12
N LYS A 144 -8.98 7.16 -18.75
CA LYS A 144 -7.94 8.17 -18.46
C LYS A 144 -8.02 8.70 -17.03
N ARG A 145 -9.24 8.92 -16.51
CA ARG A 145 -9.43 9.42 -15.14
C ARG A 145 -9.04 8.37 -14.12
N LEU A 146 -9.47 7.13 -14.35
CA LEU A 146 -9.15 6.00 -13.48
C LEU A 146 -7.63 5.75 -13.44
N ALA A 147 -6.94 5.78 -14.59
CA ALA A 147 -5.49 5.66 -14.67
C ALA A 147 -4.77 6.75 -13.86
N SER A 148 -5.16 8.02 -14.04
CA SER A 148 -4.57 9.14 -13.30
C SER A 148 -4.78 8.99 -11.78
N GLU A 149 -5.96 8.54 -11.36
CA GLU A 149 -6.27 8.35 -9.94
C GLU A 149 -5.52 7.16 -9.32
N LEU A 150 -5.27 6.09 -10.08
CA LEU A 150 -4.39 4.99 -9.65
C LEU A 150 -2.94 5.45 -9.52
N ALA A 151 -2.44 6.24 -10.47
CA ALA A 151 -1.09 6.81 -10.42
C ALA A 151 -0.91 7.74 -9.21
N LEU A 152 -1.91 8.58 -8.89
CA LEU A 152 -1.92 9.41 -7.67
C LEU A 152 -1.92 8.59 -6.37
N ARG A 153 -2.27 7.30 -6.45
CA ARG A 153 -2.22 6.35 -5.34
C ARG A 153 -0.95 5.50 -5.35
N GLY A 154 0.02 5.86 -6.19
CA GLY A 154 1.33 5.20 -6.27
C GLY A 154 1.31 3.85 -6.97
N VAL A 155 0.23 3.49 -7.68
CA VAL A 155 0.20 2.25 -8.45
C VAL A 155 1.06 2.42 -9.70
N ASN A 156 2.02 1.52 -9.89
CA ASN A 156 2.89 1.51 -11.06
C ASN A 156 2.08 1.46 -12.37
N PHE A 157 2.57 2.14 -13.41
CA PHE A 157 1.91 2.22 -14.72
C PHE A 157 1.54 0.85 -15.30
N ALA A 158 2.45 -0.12 -15.30
CA ALA A 158 2.18 -1.45 -15.86
C ALA A 158 1.08 -2.19 -15.07
N VAL A 159 1.08 -2.07 -13.75
CA VAL A 159 0.06 -2.66 -12.87
C VAL A 159 -1.29 -1.97 -13.10
N ALA A 160 -1.31 -0.65 -13.21
CA ALA A 160 -2.52 0.12 -13.48
C ALA A 160 -3.10 -0.19 -14.85
N GLU A 161 -2.29 -0.23 -15.91
CA GLU A 161 -2.74 -0.57 -17.26
C GLU A 161 -3.33 -1.99 -17.32
N LYS A 162 -2.68 -2.97 -16.68
CA LYS A 162 -3.22 -4.32 -16.59
C LYS A 162 -4.57 -4.33 -15.87
N ALA A 163 -4.66 -3.74 -14.67
CA ALA A 163 -5.90 -3.70 -13.91
C ALA A 163 -7.04 -2.97 -14.65
N LEU A 164 -6.72 -1.90 -15.38
CA LEU A 164 -7.69 -1.20 -16.22
C LEU A 164 -8.12 -2.06 -17.41
N SER A 165 -7.20 -2.76 -18.06
CA SER A 165 -7.53 -3.66 -19.17
C SER A 165 -8.50 -4.75 -18.71
N ASP A 166 -8.17 -5.44 -17.61
CA ASP A 166 -9.00 -6.48 -17.01
C ASP A 166 -10.38 -5.91 -16.58
N PHE A 167 -10.41 -4.70 -16.03
CA PHE A 167 -11.66 -4.04 -15.66
C PHE A 167 -12.52 -3.71 -16.88
N PHE A 168 -11.95 -3.13 -17.94
CA PHE A 168 -12.71 -2.70 -19.12
C PHE A 168 -13.09 -3.85 -20.06
N SER A 169 -12.44 -5.02 -19.96
CA SER A 169 -12.91 -6.22 -20.67
C SER A 169 -14.26 -6.72 -20.15
N GLU A 170 -14.58 -6.48 -18.88
CA GLU A 170 -15.85 -6.85 -18.26
C GLU A 170 -16.83 -5.67 -18.15
N ASN A 171 -16.34 -4.44 -18.31
CA ASN A 171 -17.12 -3.22 -18.10
C ASN A 171 -16.91 -2.28 -19.29
N SER A 172 -17.83 -2.29 -20.26
CA SER A 172 -17.76 -1.45 -21.45
C SER A 172 -17.60 0.04 -21.10
N GLU A 173 -16.52 0.65 -21.59
CA GLU A 173 -16.29 2.09 -21.41
C GLU A 173 -17.38 2.93 -22.10
N GLU A 174 -17.93 2.44 -23.22
CA GLU A 174 -19.05 3.06 -23.92
C GLU A 174 -20.32 3.12 -23.06
N ASP A 175 -20.67 2.03 -22.37
CA ASP A 175 -21.84 2.01 -21.49
C ASP A 175 -21.68 2.95 -20.29
N ILE A 176 -20.48 2.99 -19.73
CA ILE A 176 -20.13 3.92 -18.65
C ILE A 176 -20.22 5.36 -19.16
N CYS A 177 -19.73 5.64 -20.38
CA CYS A 177 -19.81 6.93 -21.05
C CYS A 177 -21.26 7.35 -21.29
N ARG A 178 -22.10 6.48 -21.86
CA ARG A 178 -23.54 6.72 -22.07
C ARG A 178 -24.25 7.07 -20.76
N THR A 179 -23.97 6.31 -19.71
CA THR A 179 -24.57 6.54 -18.38
C THR A 179 -24.11 7.89 -17.80
N ALA A 180 -22.82 8.21 -17.91
CA ALA A 180 -22.28 9.49 -17.47
C ALA A 180 -22.89 10.65 -18.26
N LEU A 181 -23.01 10.52 -19.58
CA LEU A 181 -23.54 11.54 -20.49
C LEU A 181 -25.00 11.86 -20.17
N LYS A 182 -25.85 10.83 -19.98
CA LYS A 182 -27.24 10.98 -19.53
C LYS A 182 -27.34 11.75 -18.20
N ARG A 183 -26.46 11.46 -17.23
CA ARG A 183 -26.43 12.18 -15.95
C ARG A 183 -25.98 13.64 -16.12
N GLN A 184 -24.96 13.88 -16.94
CA GLN A 184 -24.38 15.21 -17.10
C GLN A 184 -25.20 16.14 -17.98
N SER A 185 -25.97 15.61 -18.96
CA SER A 185 -26.86 16.41 -19.81
C SER A 185 -28.09 16.95 -19.08
N VAL A 186 -28.45 16.35 -17.94
CA VAL A 186 -29.44 16.93 -17.01
C VAL A 186 -28.88 18.22 -16.41
N LYS A 187 -27.61 18.20 -15.99
CA LYS A 187 -26.94 19.30 -15.30
C LYS A 187 -26.43 20.41 -16.23
N TYR A 188 -25.91 20.04 -17.40
CA TYR A 188 -25.28 20.97 -18.33
C TYR A 188 -26.03 20.94 -19.66
N LYS A 189 -26.81 21.99 -19.94
CA LYS A 189 -27.53 22.16 -21.21
C LYS A 189 -26.65 22.73 -22.32
N ASP A 190 -25.66 23.52 -21.96
CA ASP A 190 -24.66 24.02 -22.91
C ASP A 190 -23.71 22.90 -23.34
N LYS A 191 -23.55 22.74 -24.67
CA LYS A 191 -22.74 21.67 -25.27
C LYS A 191 -21.28 21.77 -24.84
N GLN A 192 -20.69 22.96 -24.81
CA GLN A 192 -19.27 23.12 -24.46
C GLN A 192 -19.02 22.74 -22.99
N LYS A 193 -19.88 23.19 -22.07
CA LYS A 193 -19.82 22.82 -20.65
C LYS A 193 -20.02 21.31 -20.44
N LEU A 194 -20.94 20.68 -21.18
CA LEU A 194 -21.14 19.23 -21.13
C LEU A 194 -19.86 18.48 -21.56
N LEU A 195 -19.29 18.84 -22.72
CA LEU A 195 -18.06 18.24 -23.23
C LEU A 195 -16.89 18.36 -22.25
N ARG A 196 -16.66 19.56 -21.69
CA ARG A 196 -15.63 19.77 -20.66
C ARG A 196 -15.88 18.91 -19.43
N SER A 197 -17.13 18.73 -19.02
CA SER A 197 -17.48 17.86 -17.89
C SER A 197 -17.17 16.40 -18.18
N MET A 198 -17.49 15.91 -19.39
CA MET A 198 -17.19 14.54 -19.82
C MET A 198 -15.68 14.29 -19.94
N GLN A 199 -14.92 15.25 -20.44
CA GLN A 199 -13.46 15.17 -20.49
C GLN A 199 -12.85 15.10 -19.08
N ARG A 200 -13.37 15.87 -18.11
CA ARG A 200 -12.94 15.77 -16.69
C ARG A 200 -13.27 14.41 -16.07
N LEU A 201 -14.31 13.74 -16.54
CA LEU A 201 -14.62 12.36 -16.15
C LEU A 201 -13.69 11.33 -16.82
N GLY A 202 -12.84 11.73 -17.77
CA GLY A 202 -11.80 10.89 -18.34
C GLY A 202 -12.14 10.21 -19.66
N PHE A 203 -13.26 10.55 -20.29
CA PHE A 203 -13.63 10.00 -21.59
C PHE A 203 -12.86 10.68 -22.73
N SER A 204 -12.51 9.92 -23.76
CA SER A 204 -11.90 10.48 -24.97
C SER A 204 -12.93 11.28 -25.77
N MET A 205 -12.46 12.30 -26.51
CA MET A 205 -13.37 13.12 -27.32
C MET A 205 -14.11 12.30 -28.38
N ASN A 206 -13.43 11.33 -28.98
CA ASN A 206 -14.01 10.42 -29.97
C ASN A 206 -15.16 9.61 -29.36
N LEU A 207 -14.95 9.03 -28.18
CA LEU A 207 -15.98 8.25 -27.49
C LEU A 207 -17.18 9.12 -27.08
N ILE A 208 -16.94 10.35 -26.63
CA ILE A 208 -18.02 11.28 -26.29
C ILE A 208 -18.86 11.60 -27.53
N ASN A 209 -18.23 11.87 -28.67
CA ASN A 209 -18.93 12.16 -29.93
C ASN A 209 -19.74 10.96 -30.40
N LEU A 210 -19.17 9.75 -30.37
CA LEU A 210 -19.85 8.51 -30.72
C LEU A 210 -21.14 8.33 -29.91
N CYS A 211 -21.05 8.45 -28.58
CA CYS A 211 -22.23 8.34 -27.71
C CYS A 211 -23.27 9.45 -27.95
N LEU A 212 -22.85 10.65 -28.35
CA LEU A 212 -23.77 11.76 -28.68
C LEU A 212 -24.51 11.50 -29.99
N GLU A 213 -23.84 10.94 -31.00
CA GLU A 213 -24.44 10.57 -32.29
C GLU A 213 -25.46 9.44 -32.11
N GLU A 214 -25.12 8.40 -31.35
CA GLU A 214 -26.05 7.32 -31.01
C GLU A 214 -27.34 7.82 -30.35
N ILE A 215 -27.22 8.75 -29.39
CA ILE A 215 -28.38 9.32 -28.70
C ILE A 215 -29.28 10.08 -29.67
N LYS A 216 -28.70 10.86 -30.60
CA LYS A 216 -29.46 11.57 -31.63
C LYS A 216 -30.18 10.61 -32.58
N ASN A 217 -29.48 9.57 -33.05
CA ASN A 217 -30.04 8.58 -33.96
C ASN A 217 -31.18 7.79 -33.31
N ASN A 218 -31.02 7.39 -32.04
CA ASN A 218 -32.11 6.75 -31.28
C ASN A 218 -33.29 7.69 -31.05
N SER A 219 -33.07 8.99 -30.81
CA SER A 219 -34.18 9.94 -30.71
C SER A 219 -34.92 10.17 -32.03
N ALA A 220 -34.23 10.11 -33.17
CA ALA A 220 -34.84 10.24 -34.49
C ALA A 220 -35.65 8.99 -34.91
N SER A 221 -35.25 7.80 -34.45
CA SER A 221 -35.95 6.54 -34.74
C SER A 221 -37.25 6.33 -33.95
N TYR A 222 -37.51 7.10 -32.89
CA TYR A 222 -38.76 7.02 -32.10
C TYR A 222 -39.90 7.91 -32.64
N TYR A 223 -39.61 8.76 -33.64
CA TYR A 223 -40.58 9.67 -34.26
C TYR A 223 -40.92 9.31 -35.72
N ASN A 224 -40.44 8.16 -36.20
CA ASN A 224 -40.84 7.51 -37.46
C ASN A 224 -41.49 6.16 -37.14
#